data_AF-E3LI99-F1
#
_entry.id   AF-E3LI99-F1
#
_cell.length_a   1.000
_cell.length_b   1.000
_cell.length_c   1.000
_cell.angle_alpha   90.00
_cell.angle_beta   90.00
_cell.angle_gamma   90.00
#
_symmetry.space_group_name_H-M   'P 1'
#
loop_
_entity.id
_entity.type
_entity.pdbx_description
1 polymer ?
#
loop_
_entity_poly.entity_id
_entity_poly.type
_entity_poly.pdbx_seq_one_letter_code
_entity_poly.pdbx_strand_id
1 'polypeptide(L)'
;MFKQLSLFIAFCAVMAHATMNLPTQEEYDAELKAAGMSQSGIDGLHALAQKFVLQYPAVQANKEASDKFIADYTVESQNFVKSMTPEDQKIYAESLKKYGLI
;
A
#
# COMPACT_ATOMS: atom_id res chain seq x y z
N MET A 1 -16.71 11.87 10.74
CA MET A 1 -15.26 11.81 10.45
C MET A 1 -14.88 10.46 9.83
N PHE A 2 -15.59 10.01 8.78
CA PHE A 2 -15.40 8.69 8.15
C PHE A 2 -14.94 8.77 6.68
N LYS A 3 -14.69 9.98 6.16
CA LYS A 3 -14.30 10.18 4.74
C LYS A 3 -12.80 10.02 4.47
N GLN A 4 -11.97 9.84 5.50
CA GLN A 4 -10.53 9.56 5.34
C GLN A 4 -10.18 8.08 5.45
N LEU A 5 -11.15 7.20 5.76
CA LEU A 5 -10.93 5.75 5.75
C LEU A 5 -10.71 5.23 4.31
N SER A 6 -11.07 6.01 3.28
CA SER A 6 -10.86 5.69 1.86
C SER A 6 -9.40 5.76 1.40
N LEU A 7 -8.45 6.11 2.27
CA LEU A 7 -7.05 5.67 2.10
C LEU A 7 -6.92 4.21 2.57
N PHE A 8 -7.92 3.40 2.21
CA PHE A 8 -8.00 1.96 2.44
C PHE A 8 -6.78 1.38 1.75
N ILE A 9 -5.79 0.94 2.55
CA ILE A 9 -5.36 -0.46 2.54
C ILE A 9 -5.30 -1.04 1.10
N ALA A 10 -4.70 -0.30 0.18
CA ALA A 10 -4.63 -0.67 -1.23
C ALA A 10 -3.66 -1.84 -1.43
N PHE A 11 -2.83 -2.10 -0.42
CA PHE A 11 -1.73 -3.03 -0.47
C PHE A 11 -1.91 -4.29 0.36
N CYS A 12 -2.90 -4.36 1.25
CA CYS A 12 -2.95 -5.43 2.24
C CYS A 12 -3.77 -6.64 1.80
N ALA A 13 -4.40 -6.59 0.62
CA ALA A 13 -5.29 -7.61 0.10
C ALA A 13 -4.64 -8.50 -0.98
N VAL A 14 -3.32 -8.66 -0.98
CA VAL A 14 -2.62 -9.59 -1.91
C VAL A 14 -2.96 -11.07 -1.60
N MET A 15 -3.75 -11.36 -0.56
CA MET A 15 -4.06 -12.72 -0.10
C MET A 15 -5.56 -13.03 -0.05
N ALA A 16 -6.35 -12.59 -1.04
CA ALA A 16 -7.68 -13.15 -1.31
C ALA A 16 -7.94 -13.18 -2.82
N HIS A 17 -7.49 -14.24 -3.47
CA HIS A 17 -7.88 -14.56 -4.84
C HIS A 17 -9.41 -14.67 -4.90
N ALA A 18 -10.08 -13.76 -5.63
CA ALA A 18 -11.27 -14.05 -6.48
C ALA A 18 -12.03 -12.81 -7.00
N THR A 19 -11.77 -11.57 -6.55
CA THR A 19 -12.64 -10.44 -6.95
C THR A 19 -11.94 -9.19 -7.49
N MET A 20 -10.62 -9.11 -7.48
CA MET A 20 -9.87 -8.00 -8.09
C MET A 20 -8.67 -8.54 -8.87
N ASN A 21 -8.52 -8.12 -10.13
CA ASN A 21 -7.38 -8.46 -10.99
C ASN A 21 -6.14 -7.63 -10.57
N LEU A 22 -5.73 -7.76 -9.31
CA LEU A 22 -4.59 -7.05 -8.73
C LEU A 22 -3.28 -7.74 -9.16
N PRO A 23 -2.21 -6.96 -9.44
CA PRO A 23 -0.92 -7.49 -9.83
C PRO A 23 -0.24 -8.15 -8.63
N THR A 24 0.68 -9.07 -8.93
CA THR A 24 1.69 -9.51 -7.96
C THR A 24 2.62 -8.35 -7.58
N GLN A 25 3.36 -8.49 -6.48
CA GLN A 25 4.35 -7.48 -6.06
C GLN A 25 5.36 -7.17 -7.19
N GLU A 26 5.87 -8.21 -7.85
CA GLU A 26 6.87 -8.06 -8.91
C GLU A 26 6.29 -7.34 -10.14
N GLU A 27 5.06 -7.66 -10.53
CA GLU A 27 4.35 -6.98 -11.62
C GLU A 27 4.06 -5.51 -11.27
N TYR A 28 3.70 -5.23 -10.02
CA TYR A 28 3.47 -3.87 -9.54
C TYR A 28 4.75 -3.04 -9.52
N ASP A 29 5.85 -3.59 -8.98
CA ASP A 29 7.15 -2.92 -8.97
C ASP A 29 7.64 -2.64 -10.40
N ALA A 30 7.45 -3.60 -11.32
CA ALA A 30 7.76 -3.42 -12.74
C ALA A 30 6.90 -2.35 -13.41
N GLU A 31 5.61 -2.27 -13.07
CA GLU A 31 4.70 -1.24 -13.57
C GLU A 31 5.10 0.16 -13.07
N LEU A 32 5.36 0.31 -11.77
CA LEU A 32 5.81 1.58 -11.19
C LEU A 32 7.12 2.05 -11.82
N LYS A 33 8.06 1.11 -12.03
CA LYS A 33 9.31 1.38 -12.73
C LYS A 33 9.07 1.82 -14.17
N ALA A 34 8.19 1.15 -14.90
CA ALA A 34 7.84 1.51 -16.27
C ALA A 34 7.13 2.88 -16.36
N ALA A 35 6.40 3.26 -15.32
CA ALA A 35 5.80 4.59 -15.18
C ALA A 35 6.81 5.69 -14.78
N GLY A 36 8.06 5.33 -14.50
CA GLY A 36 9.14 6.25 -14.19
C GLY A 36 9.33 6.53 -12.70
N MET A 37 8.77 5.71 -11.80
CA MET A 37 8.97 5.86 -10.37
C MET A 37 10.44 5.64 -10.00
N SER A 38 10.94 6.44 -9.06
CA SER A 38 12.28 6.27 -8.52
C SER A 38 12.44 4.92 -7.81
N GLN A 39 13.65 4.36 -7.83
CA GLN A 39 13.94 3.11 -7.12
C GLN A 39 13.66 3.23 -5.61
N SER A 40 13.95 4.39 -5.00
CA SER A 40 13.61 4.65 -3.60
C SER A 40 12.10 4.63 -3.32
N GLY A 41 11.29 5.11 -4.27
CA GLY A 41 9.83 5.04 -4.17
C GLY A 41 9.34 3.60 -4.22
N ILE A 42 9.85 2.81 -5.17
CA ILE A 42 9.53 1.39 -5.33
C ILE A 42 9.97 0.60 -4.08
N ASP A 43 11.22 0.75 -3.66
CA ASP A 43 11.77 0.01 -2.51
C ASP A 43 10.99 0.29 -1.22
N GLY A 44 10.59 1.54 -0.99
CA GLY A 44 9.81 1.87 0.19
C GLY A 44 8.35 1.40 0.13
N LEU A 45 7.72 1.40 -1.05
CA LEU A 45 6.40 0.78 -1.23
C LEU A 45 6.47 -0.73 -1.00
N HIS A 46 7.49 -1.39 -1.55
CA HIS A 46 7.76 -2.80 -1.33
C HIS A 46 7.99 -3.09 0.16
N ALA A 47 8.78 -2.28 0.85
CA ALA A 47 9.05 -2.47 2.27
C ALA A 47 7.76 -2.36 3.12
N LEU A 48 6.88 -1.42 2.80
CA LEU A 48 5.56 -1.31 3.44
C LEU A 48 4.72 -2.57 3.20
N ALA A 49 4.67 -3.06 1.95
CA ALA A 49 3.98 -4.30 1.60
C ALA A 49 4.48 -5.49 2.43
N GLN A 50 5.79 -5.71 2.48
CA GLN A 50 6.42 -6.79 3.24
C GLN A 50 6.15 -6.64 4.74
N LYS A 51 6.21 -5.42 5.27
CA LYS A 51 5.88 -5.16 6.68
C LYS A 51 4.46 -5.61 7.01
N PHE A 52 3.49 -5.27 6.16
CA PHE A 52 2.10 -5.69 6.38
C PHE A 52 1.98 -7.22 6.35
N VAL A 53 2.51 -7.86 5.31
CA VAL A 53 2.45 -9.33 5.13
C VAL A 53 3.10 -10.08 6.29
N LEU A 54 4.21 -9.59 6.83
CA LEU A 54 4.92 -10.23 7.93
C LEU A 54 4.29 -9.98 9.30
N GLN A 55 3.77 -8.77 9.54
CA GLN A 55 3.37 -8.35 10.90
C GLN A 55 1.87 -8.45 11.16
N TYR A 56 1.02 -8.22 10.15
CA TYR A 56 -0.43 -8.28 10.34
C TYR A 56 -0.94 -9.67 10.78
N PRO A 57 -0.44 -10.80 10.23
CA PRO A 57 -0.92 -12.13 10.65
C PRO A 57 -0.70 -12.44 12.13
N ALA A 58 0.29 -11.81 12.78
CA ALA A 58 0.57 -11.98 14.19
C ALA A 58 -0.47 -11.28 15.08
N VAL A 59 -1.14 -10.24 14.58
CA VAL A 59 -2.10 -9.44 15.34
C VAL A 59 -3.56 -9.65 14.89
N GLN A 60 -3.79 -10.25 13.71
CA GLN A 60 -5.11 -10.34 13.07
C GLN A 60 -6.20 -11.02 13.92
N ALA A 61 -5.82 -11.94 14.83
CA ALA A 61 -6.76 -12.65 15.68
C ALA A 61 -7.23 -11.83 16.90
N ASN A 62 -6.57 -10.70 17.19
CA ASN A 62 -6.92 -9.81 18.29
C ASN A 62 -7.34 -8.45 17.73
N LYS A 63 -8.63 -8.11 17.89
CA LYS A 63 -9.22 -6.89 17.33
C LYS A 63 -8.48 -5.61 17.76
N GLU A 64 -8.13 -5.48 19.05
CA GLU A 64 -7.46 -4.28 19.55
C GLU A 64 -6.05 -4.15 18.97
N ALA A 65 -5.32 -5.26 18.91
CA ALA A 65 -3.98 -5.30 18.34
C ALA A 65 -4.00 -5.05 16.82
N SER A 66 -4.97 -5.63 16.09
CA SER A 66 -5.13 -5.41 14.66
C SER A 66 -5.53 -3.98 14.34
N ASP A 67 -6.45 -3.39 15.10
CA ASP A 67 -6.88 -2.00 14.91
C ASP A 67 -5.71 -1.04 15.16
N LYS A 68 -4.94 -1.28 16.22
CA LYS A 68 -3.73 -0.49 16.51
C LYS A 68 -2.70 -0.62 15.40
N PHE A 69 -2.43 -1.84 14.93
CA PHE A 69 -1.49 -2.07 13.84
C PHE A 69 -1.92 -1.34 12.56
N ILE A 70 -3.19 -1.42 12.18
CA ILE A 70 -3.72 -0.75 10.99
C ILE A 70 -3.58 0.78 11.13
N ALA A 71 -3.89 1.34 12.31
CA ALA A 71 -3.74 2.77 12.55
C ALA A 71 -2.28 3.24 12.40
N ASP A 72 -1.34 2.53 13.04
CA ASP A 72 0.09 2.85 12.97
C ASP A 72 0.63 2.71 11.54
N TYR A 73 0.32 1.59 10.88
CA TYR A 73 0.70 1.31 9.50
C TYR A 73 0.15 2.35 8.51
N THR A 74 -1.07 2.82 8.74
CA THR A 74 -1.68 3.88 7.93
C THR A 74 -0.91 5.19 8.05
N VAL A 75 -0.55 5.60 9.27
CA VAL A 75 0.24 6.83 9.50
C VAL A 75 1.61 6.72 8.84
N GLU A 76 2.29 5.60 9.01
CA GLU A 76 3.59 5.33 8.40
C GLU A 76 3.53 5.38 6.87
N SER A 77 2.56 4.68 6.27
CA SER A 77 2.36 4.67 4.82
C SER A 77 2.09 6.06 4.26
N GLN A 78 1.23 6.84 4.93
CA GLN A 78 0.95 8.22 4.55
C GLN A 78 2.18 9.12 4.66
N ASN A 79 2.99 8.96 5.71
CA ASN A 79 4.21 9.73 5.89
C ASN A 79 5.24 9.38 4.82
N PHE A 80 5.38 8.10 4.47
CA PHE A 80 6.25 7.67 3.39
C PHE A 80 5.83 8.27 2.04
N VAL A 81 4.56 8.15 1.66
CA VAL A 81 4.05 8.74 0.40
C VAL A 81 4.28 10.25 0.38
N LYS A 82 4.06 10.98 1.48
CA LYS A 82 4.34 12.43 1.56
C LYS A 82 5.82 12.77 1.42
N SER A 83 6.71 11.84 1.76
CA SER A 83 8.16 12.04 1.66
C SER A 83 8.72 11.75 0.26
N MET A 84 7.94 11.08 -0.60
CA MET A 84 8.29 10.86 -2.00
C MET A 84 8.37 12.17 -2.78
N THR A 85 9.04 12.14 -3.93
CA THR A 85 9.04 13.25 -4.89
C THR A 85 7.62 13.52 -5.42
N PRO A 86 7.29 14.75 -5.86
CA PRO A 86 5.99 15.03 -6.48
C PRO A 86 5.67 14.11 -7.66
N GLU A 87 6.68 13.74 -8.45
CA GLU A 87 6.57 12.81 -9.57
C GLU A 87 6.19 11.41 -9.09
N ASP A 88 6.89 10.87 -8.11
CA ASP A 88 6.60 9.55 -7.53
C ASP A 88 5.22 9.51 -6.85
N GLN A 89 4.83 10.59 -6.14
CA GLN A 89 3.49 10.72 -5.56
C GLN A 89 2.40 10.65 -6.62
N LYS A 90 2.63 11.30 -7.78
CA LYS A 90 1.69 11.26 -8.90
C LYS A 90 1.58 9.85 -9.48
N ILE A 91 2.70 9.18 -9.72
CA ILE A 91 2.72 7.80 -10.24
C ILE A 91 2.00 6.85 -9.28
N TYR A 92 2.29 6.96 -7.97
CA TYR A 92 1.58 6.19 -6.95
C TYR A 92 0.07 6.44 -7.00
N ALA A 93 -0.37 7.70 -7.03
CA ALA A 93 -1.80 8.04 -7.13
C ALA A 93 -2.47 7.52 -8.42
N GLU A 94 -1.78 7.56 -9.56
CA GLU A 94 -2.28 7.01 -10.82
C GLU A 94 -2.41 5.48 -10.75
N SER A 95 -1.45 4.80 -10.12
CA SER A 95 -1.53 3.35 -9.89
C SER A 95 -2.73 2.97 -9.01
N LEU A 96 -3.02 3.73 -7.95
CA LEU A 96 -4.17 3.50 -7.08
C LEU A 96 -5.49 3.64 -7.85
N LYS A 97 -5.61 4.66 -8.72
CA LYS A 97 -6.77 4.85 -9.58
C LYS A 97 -6.96 3.69 -10.56
N LYS A 98 -5.87 3.21 -11.17
CA LYS A 98 -5.90 2.08 -12.12
C LYS A 98 -6.52 0.83 -11.49
N TYR A 99 -6.22 0.57 -10.22
CA TYR A 99 -6.73 -0.59 -9.49
C TYR A 99 -8.04 -0.32 -8.73
N GLY A 100 -8.68 0.84 -8.93
CA GLY A 100 -9.96 1.18 -8.30
C GLY A 100 -9.88 1.37 -6.79
N LEU A 101 -8.71 1.73 -6.27
CA LEU A 101 -8.43 1.85 -4.83
C LEU A 101 -8.72 3.25 -4.28
N ILE A 102 -8.89 4.24 -5.17
CA ILE A 102 -9.31 5.62 -4.89
C ILE A 102 -10.17 6.19 -6.02
#